data_AF-A0A399SR29-F1
#
_entry.id   AF-A0A399SR29-F1
#
_cell.length_a   1.000
_cell.length_b   1.000
_cell.length_c   1.000
_cell.angle_alpha   90.00
_cell.angle_beta   90.00
_cell.angle_gamma   90.00
#
_symmetry.space_group_name_H-M   'P 1'
#
loop_
_entity.id
_entity.type
_entity.pdbx_description
1 polymer ?
#
loop_
_entity_poly.entity_id
_entity_poly.type
_entity_poly.pdbx_seq_one_letter_code
_entity_poly.pdbx_strand_id
1 'polypeptide(L)'
;MLILASTSPSLGPALESKADAMSSCMRSAGYAVTGVTASAVAEKAFGAYRAPGAPPAAEEAELASQDAACQDEVDLGDATLDAFFSDQYRWITDNADRLRAAAGIVTRAAQAASQPW
;
A
#
# COMPACT_ATOMS: atom_id res chain seq x y z
N MET A 1 -6.92 5.43 -2.90
CA MET A 1 -6.29 4.72 -1.77
C MET A 1 -7.28 4.06 -0.82
N LEU A 2 -8.49 4.59 -0.58
CA LEU A 2 -9.46 4.00 0.37
C LEU A 2 -9.91 2.55 0.08
N ILE A 3 -9.79 2.05 -1.16
CA ILE A 3 -10.25 0.69 -1.51
C ILE A 3 -9.23 -0.39 -1.12
N LEU A 4 -7.94 -0.06 -0.99
CA LEU A 4 -6.90 -1.02 -0.60
C LEU A 4 -6.81 -1.21 0.93
N ALA A 5 -7.16 -0.19 1.71
CA ALA A 5 -7.11 -0.25 3.17
C ALA A 5 -8.22 -1.13 3.78
N SER A 6 -9.35 -1.32 3.09
CA SER A 6 -10.45 -2.15 3.60
C SER A 6 -10.25 -3.66 3.42
N THR A 7 -9.26 -4.08 2.61
CA THR A 7 -9.00 -5.50 2.31
C THR A 7 -7.79 -6.08 3.04
N SER A 8 -6.94 -5.24 3.64
CA SER A 8 -5.69 -5.66 4.26
C SER A 8 -5.61 -5.14 5.71
N PRO A 9 -6.17 -5.87 6.68
CA PRO A 9 -6.19 -5.44 8.09
C PRO A 9 -4.79 -5.22 8.70
N SER A 10 -3.74 -5.80 8.12
CA SER A 10 -2.35 -5.61 8.56
C SER A 10 -1.67 -4.34 8.00
N LEU A 11 -2.28 -3.68 7.02
CA LEU A 11 -1.69 -2.51 6.36
C LEU A 11 -1.55 -1.31 7.33
N GLY A 12 -2.56 -1.06 8.15
CA GLY A 12 -2.54 0.01 9.16
C GLY A 12 -1.37 -0.15 10.16
N PRO A 13 -1.27 -1.30 10.85
CA PRO A 13 -0.14 -1.59 11.73
C PRO A 13 1.23 -1.50 11.05
N ALA A 14 1.34 -1.92 9.79
CA ALA A 14 2.60 -1.81 9.04
C ALA A 14 3.01 -0.35 8.83
N LEU A 15 2.08 0.52 8.45
CA LEU A 15 2.32 1.96 8.32
C LEU A 15 2.66 2.60 9.68
N GLU A 16 1.91 2.26 10.74
CA GLU A 16 2.17 2.77 12.10
C GLU A 16 3.56 2.38 12.59
N SER A 17 4.02 1.17 12.29
CA SER A 17 5.36 0.69 12.69
C SER A 17 6.51 1.53 12.12
N LYS A 18 6.27 2.25 11.01
CA LYS A 18 7.27 3.09 10.33
C LYS A 18 7.06 4.58 10.56
N ALA A 19 5.93 4.99 11.16
CA ALA A 19 5.52 6.38 11.29
C ALA A 19 6.55 7.25 12.04
N ASP A 20 7.10 6.75 13.15
CA ASP A 20 8.08 7.50 13.95
C ASP A 20 9.42 7.66 13.22
N ALA A 21 9.89 6.58 12.57
CA ALA A 21 11.12 6.61 11.79
C ALA A 21 11.00 7.56 10.59
N MET A 22 9.87 7.50 9.87
CA MET A 22 9.58 8.40 8.75
C MET A 22 9.53 9.86 9.21
N SER A 23 8.80 10.14 10.30
CA SER A 23 8.73 11.48 10.89
C SER A 23 10.11 11.99 11.34
N SER A 24 10.99 11.11 11.83
CA SER A 24 12.36 11.44 12.22
C SER A 24 13.25 11.77 11.02
N CYS A 25 13.18 10.98 9.95
CA CYS A 25 13.93 11.24 8.72
C CYS A 25 13.51 12.59 8.10
N MET A 26 12.21 12.81 7.94
CA MET A 26 11.69 14.06 7.38
C MET A 26 12.08 15.29 8.21
N ARG A 27 12.07 15.15 9.54
CA ARG A 27 12.49 16.24 10.45
C ARG A 27 13.97 16.56 10.30
N SER A 28 14.81 15.56 10.09
CA SER A 28 16.25 15.74 9.86
C SER A 28 16.53 16.50 8.56
N ALA A 29 15.64 16.36 7.57
CA ALA A 29 15.65 17.14 6.33
C ALA A 29 14.93 18.51 6.44
N GLY A 30 14.47 18.89 7.63
CA GLY A 30 13.86 20.20 7.88
C GLY A 30 12.33 20.24 7.73
N TYR A 31 11.68 19.10 7.51
CA TYR A 31 10.23 19.03 7.34
C TYR A 31 9.52 18.50 8.60
N ALA A 32 8.55 19.28 9.11
CA ALA A 32 7.71 18.87 10.23
C ALA A 32 6.54 18.00 9.78
N VAL A 33 6.82 16.72 9.52
CA VAL A 33 5.82 15.70 9.18
C VAL A 33 5.41 14.90 10.42
N THR A 34 4.16 14.44 10.45
CA THR A 34 3.67 13.45 11.44
C THR A 34 3.07 12.28 10.68
N GLY A 35 3.54 11.07 10.97
CA GLY A 35 3.10 9.86 10.28
C GLY A 35 4.01 9.50 9.11
N VAL A 36 3.40 8.94 8.06
CA VAL A 36 4.14 8.29 6.95
C VAL A 36 4.18 9.09 5.65
N THR A 37 3.57 10.28 5.59
CA THR A 37 3.52 11.09 4.35
C THR A 37 3.67 12.58 4.59
N ALA A 38 4.34 13.26 3.67
CA ALA A 38 4.43 14.72 3.63
C ALA A 38 3.19 15.46 3.11
N SER A 39 2.11 14.77 2.74
CA SER A 39 0.97 15.37 2.02
C SER A 39 0.32 16.54 2.75
N ALA A 40 0.19 16.47 4.08
CA ALA A 40 -0.36 17.57 4.87
C ALA A 40 0.56 18.81 4.88
N VAL A 41 1.89 18.60 4.86
CA VAL A 41 2.87 19.68 4.76
C VAL A 41 2.81 20.29 3.36
N ALA A 42 2.74 19.45 2.32
CA ALA A 42 2.63 19.89 0.94
C ALA A 42 1.35 20.72 0.70
N GLU A 43 0.19 20.24 1.18
CA GLU A 43 -1.09 20.96 1.04
C GLU A 43 -1.05 22.33 1.73
N LYS A 44 -0.45 22.41 2.92
CA LYS A 44 -0.32 23.68 3.65
C LYS A 44 0.64 24.66 2.96
N ALA A 45 1.73 24.14 2.37
CA ALA A 45 2.77 24.96 1.76
C ALA A 45 2.45 25.39 0.32
N PHE A 46 1.82 24.52 -0.46
CA PHE A 46 1.64 24.67 -1.91
C PHE A 46 0.18 24.66 -2.36
N GLY A 47 -0.76 24.38 -1.46
CA GLY A 47 -2.18 24.24 -1.76
C GLY A 47 -2.56 22.84 -2.28
N ALA A 48 -3.86 22.56 -2.33
CA ALA A 48 -4.38 21.23 -2.70
C ALA A 48 -4.45 20.99 -4.23
N TYR A 49 -4.50 22.04 -5.05
CA TYR A 49 -4.75 21.92 -6.48
C TYR A 49 -3.85 22.84 -7.31
N ARG A 50 -3.15 22.24 -8.28
CA ARG A 50 -2.46 22.96 -9.36
C ARG A 50 -3.35 22.99 -10.61
N ALA A 51 -3.14 23.99 -11.46
CA ALA A 51 -3.77 24.00 -12.78
C ALA A 51 -3.32 22.74 -13.57
N PRO A 52 -4.20 22.10 -14.36
CA PRO A 52 -3.83 20.95 -15.17
C PRO A 52 -2.60 21.25 -16.05
N GLY A 53 -1.58 20.40 -15.96
CA GLY A 53 -0.32 20.54 -16.71
C GLY A 53 0.72 21.48 -16.08
N ALA A 54 0.43 22.14 -14.96
CA ALA A 54 1.43 22.96 -14.26
C ALA A 54 2.49 22.08 -13.56
N PRO A 55 3.79 22.30 -13.79
CA PRO A 55 4.84 21.57 -13.10
C PRO A 55 4.83 21.87 -11.59
N PRO A 56 5.39 20.99 -10.75
CA PRO A 56 5.58 21.30 -9.33
C PRO A 56 6.52 22.50 -9.17
N ALA A 57 6.32 23.27 -8.10
CA ALA A 57 7.32 24.25 -7.68
C ALA A 57 8.61 23.52 -7.28
N ALA A 58 9.75 24.22 -7.32
CA ALA A 58 11.04 23.60 -6.98
C ALA A 58 11.04 23.05 -5.54
N GLU A 59 10.45 23.77 -4.61
CA GLU A 59 10.32 23.40 -3.21
C GLU A 59 9.37 22.22 -3.00
N GLU A 60 8.34 22.09 -3.84
CA GLU A 60 7.42 20.96 -3.83
C GLU A 60 8.09 19.69 -4.37
N ALA A 61 8.88 19.83 -5.44
CA ALA A 61 9.68 18.75 -6.00
C ALA A 61 10.75 18.26 -5.01
N GLU A 62 11.39 19.19 -4.29
CA GLU A 62 12.35 18.84 -3.23
C GLU A 62 11.67 18.09 -2.08
N LEU A 63 10.53 18.59 -1.60
CA LEU A 63 9.76 17.90 -0.55
C LEU A 63 9.37 16.48 -0.99
N ALA A 64 8.89 16.31 -2.21
CA ALA A 64 8.51 15.01 -2.74
C ALA A 64 9.71 14.06 -2.88
N SER A 65 10.88 14.60 -3.27
CA SER A 65 12.12 13.82 -3.39
C SER A 65 12.62 13.37 -2.01
N GLN A 66 12.55 14.24 -1.02
CA GLN A 66 12.94 13.93 0.35
C GLN A 66 11.97 12.94 1.00
N ASP A 67 10.66 13.09 0.77
CA ASP A 67 9.65 12.14 1.22
C ASP A 67 9.92 10.75 0.63
N ALA A 68 10.18 10.65 -0.67
CA ALA A 68 10.54 9.38 -1.31
C ALA A 68 11.83 8.77 -0.71
N ALA A 69 12.88 9.57 -0.53
CA ALA A 69 14.13 9.09 0.06
C ALA A 69 13.93 8.58 1.49
N CYS A 70 13.12 9.26 2.30
CA CYS A 70 12.80 8.80 3.64
C CYS A 70 11.93 7.54 3.65
N GLN A 71 11.00 7.38 2.70
CA GLN A 71 10.21 6.15 2.56
C GLN A 71 11.11 4.95 2.24
N ASP A 72 12.12 5.14 1.38
CA ASP A 72 13.12 4.12 1.08
C ASP A 72 14.01 3.82 2.29
N GLU A 73 14.50 4.85 3.01
CA GLU A 73 15.36 4.67 4.20
C GLU A 73 14.70 3.84 5.30
N VAL A 74 13.38 3.97 5.47
CA VAL A 74 12.63 3.25 6.50
C VAL A 74 11.99 1.96 5.99
N ASP A 75 12.28 1.55 4.75
CA ASP A 75 11.66 0.39 4.10
C ASP A 75 10.12 0.43 4.13
N LEU A 76 9.52 1.61 3.93
CA LEU A 76 8.06 1.78 4.03
C LEU A 76 7.33 0.98 2.95
N GLY A 77 7.87 0.98 1.73
CA GLY A 77 7.33 0.24 0.59
C GLY A 77 7.29 -1.25 0.86
N ASP A 78 8.41 -1.82 1.31
CA ASP A 78 8.52 -3.25 1.61
C ASP A 78 7.61 -3.66 2.76
N ALA A 79 7.58 -2.90 3.86
CA ALA A 79 6.68 -3.19 4.98
C ALA A 79 5.20 -3.18 4.55
N THR A 80 4.83 -2.28 3.64
CA THR A 80 3.47 -2.19 3.10
C THR A 80 3.15 -3.37 2.19
N LEU A 81 4.07 -3.76 1.30
CA LEU A 81 3.89 -4.89 0.39
C LEU A 81 3.84 -6.22 1.15
N ASP A 82 4.72 -6.42 2.13
CA ASP A 82 4.75 -7.61 2.96
C ASP A 82 3.45 -7.78 3.74
N ALA A 83 2.95 -6.71 4.35
CA ALA A 83 1.66 -6.73 5.04
C ALA A 83 0.52 -7.10 4.08
N PHE A 84 0.46 -6.43 2.92
CA PHE A 84 -0.55 -6.68 1.90
C PHE A 84 -0.56 -8.14 1.40
N PHE A 85 0.62 -8.70 1.10
CA PHE A 85 0.72 -10.07 0.61
C PHE A 85 0.54 -11.11 1.72
N SER A 86 0.96 -10.82 2.95
CA SER A 86 0.74 -11.69 4.11
C SER A 86 -0.76 -11.89 4.38
N ASP A 87 -1.55 -10.83 4.33
CA ASP A 87 -3.00 -10.93 4.51
C ASP A 87 -3.68 -11.76 3.40
N GLN A 88 -3.29 -11.54 2.15
CA GLN A 88 -3.81 -12.34 1.04
C GLN A 88 -3.42 -13.82 1.17
N TYR A 89 -2.17 -14.09 1.50
CA TYR A 89 -1.69 -15.45 1.68
C TYR A 89 -2.43 -16.13 2.83
N ARG A 90 -2.62 -15.45 3.96
CA ARG A 90 -3.39 -15.94 5.10
C ARG A 90 -4.83 -16.27 4.72
N TRP A 91 -5.51 -15.40 3.96
CA TRP A 91 -6.86 -15.69 3.50
C TRP A 91 -6.91 -16.96 2.64
N ILE A 92 -5.94 -17.13 1.72
CA ILE A 92 -5.85 -18.31 0.87
C ILE A 92 -5.65 -19.58 1.73
N THR A 93 -4.74 -19.54 2.70
CA THR A 93 -4.48 -20.68 3.58
C THR A 93 -5.69 -21.02 4.44
N ASP A 94 -6.34 -20.02 5.01
CA ASP A 94 -7.52 -20.17 5.88
C ASP A 94 -8.73 -20.72 5.10
N ASN A 95 -8.75 -20.53 3.77
CA ASN A 95 -9.83 -20.98 2.88
C ASN A 95 -9.42 -22.13 1.95
N ALA A 96 -8.25 -22.75 2.18
CA ALA A 96 -7.68 -23.74 1.26
C ALA A 96 -8.62 -24.91 0.98
N ASP A 97 -9.34 -25.42 1.99
CA ASP A 97 -10.25 -26.55 1.82
C ASP A 97 -11.51 -26.18 1.02
N ARG A 98 -12.02 -24.96 1.21
CA ARG A 98 -13.14 -24.43 0.41
C ARG A 98 -12.74 -24.27 -1.05
N LEU A 99 -11.52 -23.76 -1.29
CA LEU A 99 -10.97 -23.61 -2.64
C LEU A 99 -10.78 -24.98 -3.32
N ARG A 100 -10.23 -25.97 -2.61
CA ARG A 100 -10.09 -27.34 -3.12
C ARG A 100 -11.45 -27.99 -3.41
N ALA A 101 -12.43 -27.82 -2.53
CA ALA A 101 -13.78 -28.35 -2.74
C ALA A 101 -14.43 -27.77 -4.00
N ALA A 102 -14.32 -26.45 -4.19
CA ALA A 102 -14.83 -25.78 -5.38
C ALA A 102 -14.12 -26.25 -6.66
N ALA A 103 -12.78 -26.34 -6.65
CA ALA A 103 -12.00 -26.84 -7.78
C ALA A 103 -12.37 -28.29 -8.15
N GLY A 104 -12.63 -29.12 -7.15
CA GLY A 104 -13.10 -30.50 -7.34
C GLY A 104 -14.48 -30.56 -8.02
N ILE A 105 -15.41 -29.65 -7.70
CA ILE A 105 -16.72 -29.57 -8.35
C ILE A 105 -16.56 -29.21 -9.83
N VAL A 106 -15.76 -28.19 -10.14
CA VAL A 106 -15.50 -27.76 -11.53
C VAL A 106 -14.87 -28.88 -12.35
N THR A 107 -13.87 -29.57 -11.78
CA THR A 107 -13.18 -30.68 -12.44
C THR A 107 -14.15 -31.82 -12.75
N ARG A 108 -15.00 -32.22 -11.79
CA ARG A 108 -15.99 -33.28 -12.01
C ARG A 108 -17.04 -32.89 -13.05
N ALA A 109 -17.50 -31.63 -13.04
CA ALA A 109 -18.44 -31.12 -14.03
C ALA A 109 -17.85 -31.13 -15.44
N ALA A 110 -16.59 -30.71 -15.60
CA ALA A 110 -15.88 -30.75 -16.87
C ALA A 110 -15.70 -32.18 -17.39
N GLN A 111 -15.35 -33.13 -16.50
CA GLN A 111 -15.23 -34.55 -16.85
C GLN A 111 -16.57 -35.14 -17.32
N ALA A 112 -17.66 -34.88 -16.59
CA ALA A 112 -18.99 -35.34 -16.98
C ALA A 112 -19.44 -34.80 -18.34
N ALA A 113 -19.14 -33.53 -18.64
CA ALA A 113 -19.46 -32.91 -19.93
C ALA A 113 -18.64 -33.45 -21.11
N SER A 114 -17.49 -34.09 -20.85
CA SER A 114 -16.59 -34.63 -21.87
C SER A 114 -16.83 -36.09 -22.26
N GLN A 115 -17.74 -36.79 -21.56
CA GLN A 115 -18.07 -38.19 -21.87
C GLN A 115 -19.08 -38.25 -23.02
N PRO A 116 -18.84 -39.04 -24.09
CA PRO A 116 -19.88 -39.34 -25.07
C PRO A 116 -20.96 -40.23 -24.44
N TRP A 117 -22.19 -40.03 -24.90
CA TRP A 117 -23.41 -40.71 -24.45
C TRP A 117 -23.35 -42.24 -24.60
#